data_AF-A0A7J4LCZ7-F1
#
_entry.id   AF-A0A7J4LCZ7-F1
#
_cell.length_a   1.000
_cell.length_b   1.000
_cell.length_c   1.000
_cell.angle_alpha   90.00
_cell.angle_beta   90.00
_cell.angle_gamma   90.00
#
_symmetry.space_group_name_H-M   'P 1'
#
loop_
_entity.id
_entity.type
_entity.pdbx_description
1 polymer ?
#
loop_
_entity_poly.entity_id
_entity_poly.type
_entity_poly.pdbx_seq_one_letter_code
_entity_poly.pdbx_strand_id
1 'polypeptide(L)' 'MKIKVSVSMEESTLKKVEEKLKKSIFRNKSHFIEYATEKLLEEAANEQ' A
#
# COMPACT_ATOMS: atom_id res chain seq x y z
N MET A 1 3.20 13.67 -10.47
CA MET A 1 2.46 12.89 -11.50
C MET A 1 2.31 11.47 -10.99
N LYS A 2 1.18 10.80 -11.22
CA LYS A 2 0.99 9.40 -10.79
C LYS A 2 0.98 8.48 -12.01
N ILE A 3 1.66 7.35 -11.91
CA ILE A 3 1.68 6.29 -12.94
C ILE A 3 0.73 5.18 -12.49
N LYS A 4 -0.14 4.72 -13.38
CA LYS A 4 -1.06 3.61 -13.08
C LYS A 4 -0.28 2.30 -13.12
N VAL A 5 -0.37 1.53 -12.05
CA VAL A 5 0.15 0.16 -11.96
C VAL A 5 -0.99 -0.83 -11.80
N SER A 6 -0.85 -2.02 -12.37
CA SER A 6 -1.78 -3.13 -12.21
C SER A 6 -1.03 -4.30 -11.56
N VAL A 7 -1.55 -4.81 -10.45
CA VAL A 7 -0.93 -5.90 -9.69
C VAL A 7 -1.99 -6.92 -9.33
N SER A 8 -1.59 -8.19 -9.34
CA SER A 8 -2.40 -9.30 -8.82
C SER A 8 -2.02 -9.53 -7.36
N MET A 9 -3.02 -9.67 -6.49
CA MET A 9 -2.83 -9.91 -5.05
C MET A 9 -3.82 -10.95 -4.58
N GLU A 10 -3.48 -11.66 -3.51
CA GLU A 10 -4.43 -12.57 -2.88
C GLU A 10 -5.64 -11.81 -2.33
N GLU A 11 -6.82 -12.39 -2.49
CA GLU A 11 -8.07 -11.84 -2.00
C GLU A 11 -8.05 -11.61 -0.48
N SER A 12 -7.45 -12.55 0.25
CA SER A 12 -7.25 -12.48 1.71
C SER A 12 -6.50 -11.21 2.12
N THR A 13 -5.48 -10.84 1.33
CA THR A 13 -4.66 -9.65 1.56
C THR A 13 -5.44 -8.39 1.20
N LEU A 14 -6.17 -8.39 0.07
CA LEU A 14 -6.99 -7.25 -0.32
C LEU A 14 -8.08 -6.93 0.71
N LYS A 15 -8.71 -7.95 1.30
CA LYS A 15 -9.70 -7.79 2.38
C LYS A 15 -9.09 -7.08 3.60
N LYS A 16 -7.90 -7.49 4.04
CA LYS A 16 -7.19 -6.83 5.16
C LYS A 16 -6.91 -5.36 4.85
N VAL A 17 -6.54 -5.04 3.61
CA VAL A 17 -6.31 -3.65 3.16
C VAL A 17 -7.61 -2.86 3.23
N GLU A 18 -8.74 -3.40 2.77
CA GLU A 18 -10.04 -2.76 2.84
C GLU A 18 -10.53 -2.51 4.27
N GLU A 19 -10.31 -3.47 5.18
CA GLU A 19 -10.65 -3.31 6.59
C GLU A 19 -9.83 -2.20 7.26
N LYS A 20 -8.53 -2.11 6.95
CA LYS A 20 -7.68 -1.02 7.44
C LYS A 20 -8.06 0.32 6.84
N LEU A 21 -8.42 0.37 5.56
CA LEU A 21 -8.90 1.59 4.90
C LEU A 21 -10.08 2.22 5.64
N LYS A 22 -11.09 1.41 6.00
CA LYS A 22 -12.28 1.87 6.72
C LYS A 22 -11.98 2.51 8.09
N LYS A 23 -10.83 2.18 8.69
CA LYS A 23 -10.43 2.63 10.03
C LYS A 23 -9.27 3.63 10.02
N SER A 24 -8.82 4.10 8.85
CA SER A 24 -7.56 4.82 8.71
C SER A 24 -7.70 6.20 8.08
N ILE A 25 -6.57 6.92 8.09
CA ILE A 25 -6.34 8.19 7.39
C ILE A 25 -6.19 8.04 5.86
N PHE A 26 -6.23 6.82 5.31
CA PHE A 26 -5.98 6.60 3.90
C PHE A 26 -7.25 6.84 3.06
N ARG A 27 -7.11 7.67 2.01
CA ARG A 27 -8.22 8.07 1.13
C ARG A 27 -8.74 6.97 0.21
N ASN A 28 -7.88 6.03 -0.19
CA ASN A 28 -8.20 4.91 -1.08
C ASN A 28 -7.09 3.85 -1.07
N LYS A 29 -7.32 2.72 -1.76
CA LYS A 29 -6.37 1.61 -1.90
C LYS A 29 -5.02 2.05 -2.46
N SER A 30 -5.02 2.89 -3.50
CA SER A 30 -3.78 3.37 -4.11
C SER A 30 -2.92 4.15 -3.12
N HIS A 31 -3.54 5.01 -2.30
CA HIS A 31 -2.81 5.76 -1.26
C HIS A 31 -2.23 4.85 -0.18
N PHE A 32 -2.96 3.80 0.23
CA PHE A 32 -2.43 2.81 1.16
C PHE A 32 -1.22 2.05 0.57
N ILE A 33 -1.35 1.58 -0.66
CA ILE A 33 -0.28 0.82 -1.35
C ILE A 33 0.94 1.71 -1.57
N GLU A 34 0.75 2.95 -2.00
CA GLU A 34 1.82 3.95 -2.19
C GLU A 34 2.58 4.18 -0.88
N TYR A 35 1.87 4.46 0.22
CA TYR A 35 2.48 4.63 1.54
C TYR A 35 3.26 3.40 2.01
N ALA A 36 2.67 2.20 1.87
CA ALA A 36 3.33 0.96 2.25
C ALA A 36 4.59 0.70 1.41
N THR A 37 4.55 1.04 0.12
CA THR A 37 5.69 0.88 -0.80
C THR A 37 6.82 1.82 -0.42
N GLU A 38 6.52 3.10 -0.15
CA GLU A 38 7.52 4.09 0.29
C GLU A 38 8.19 3.66 1.59
N LYS A 39 7.40 3.20 2.58
CA LYS A 39 7.94 2.72 3.86
C LYS A 39 8.90 1.55 3.70
N LEU A 40 8.52 0.54 2.90
CA LEU A 40 9.37 -0.62 2.66
C LEU A 40 10.66 -0.24 1.91
N LEU A 41 10.61 0.71 0.98
CA LEU A 41 11.79 1.20 0.27
C LEU A 41 12.73 1.99 1.20
N GLU A 42 12.19 2.81 2.10
CA GLU A 42 12.98 3.52 3.12
C GLU A 42 13.69 2.54 4.07
N GLU A 43 12.98 1.51 4.53
CA GLU A 43 13.55 0.46 5.39
C GLU A 43 14.68 -0.28 4.67
N ALA A 44 14.45 -0.71 3.42
CA ALA A 44 15.47 -1.40 2.62
C ALA A 44 16.69 -0.53 2.30
N ALA A 45 16.53 0.79 2.18
CA ALA A 45 17.62 1.72 1.95
C ALA A 45 18.45 2.01 3.21
N ASN A 46 17.84 1.94 4.39
CA ASN A 46 18.51 2.16 5.68
C ASN A 46 19.21 0.90 6.23
N GLU A 47 18.93 -0.28 5.66
CA GLU A 47 19.62 -1.54 5.97
C GLU A 47 20.88 -1.78 5.09
N GLN A 48 21.31 -0.78 4.32
CA GLN A 48 22.58 -0.77 3.55
C GLN A 48 23.60 0.20 4.14
#